data_AF-A0A969ETU2-F1
#
_entry.id   AF-A0A969ETU2-F1
#
_cell.length_a   1.000
_cell.length_b   1.000
_cell.length_c   1.000
_cell.angle_alpha   90.00
_cell.angle_beta   90.00
_cell.angle_gamma   90.00
#
_symmetry.space_group_name_H-M   'P 1'
#
loop_
_entity.id
_entity.type
_entity.pdbx_description
1 polymer ?
#
loop_
_entity_poly.entity_id
_entity_poly.type
_entity_poly.pdbx_seq_one_letter_code
_entity_poly.pdbx_strand_id
1 'polypeptide(L)' 'MFMLNYHHRAYQPEVKQQIINMALNGRGVRDTGRVLGISKDTVVSTLKKGS' A
#
# COMPACT_ATOMS: atom_id res chain seq x y z
N MET A 1 13.03 17.53 -15.23
CA MET A 1 11.96 16.52 -15.14
C MET A 1 11.86 16.05 -13.69
N PHE A 2 10.99 16.67 -12.89
CA PHE A 2 10.86 16.35 -11.46
C PHE A 2 10.02 15.07 -11.28
N MET A 3 10.59 14.03 -10.68
CA MET A 3 9.89 12.80 -10.28
C MET A 3 9.07 13.00 -8.99
N LEU A 4 8.31 14.09 -8.89
CA LEU A 4 7.50 14.37 -7.71
C LEU A 4 6.26 13.45 -7.62
N ASN A 5 5.86 12.85 -8.74
CA ASN A 5 4.67 12.00 -8.83
C ASN A 5 4.84 10.58 -8.24
N TYR A 6 6.07 10.13 -7.99
CA TYR A 6 6.27 8.81 -7.37
C TYR A 6 6.03 8.86 -5.85
N HIS A 7 6.22 10.03 -5.23
CA HIS A 7 6.24 10.12 -3.77
C HIS A 7 4.87 10.22 -3.11
N HIS A 8 3.83 10.61 -3.87
CA HIS A 8 2.48 10.83 -3.33
C HIS A 8 1.51 9.66 -3.49
N ARG A 9 1.82 8.65 -4.32
CA ARG A 9 0.90 7.50 -4.51
C ARG A 9 0.76 6.67 -3.24
N ALA A 10 1.85 6.43 -2.52
CA ALA A 10 1.82 5.68 -1.25
C ALA A 10 0.97 6.35 -0.15
N TYR A 11 0.71 7.67 -0.27
CA TYR A 11 -0.11 8.43 0.68
C TYR A 11 -1.51 8.77 0.15
N GLN A 12 -1.85 8.36 -1.08
CA GLN A 12 -3.22 8.48 -1.56
C GLN A 12 -4.12 7.49 -0.81
N PRO A 13 -5.32 7.93 -0.37
CA PRO A 13 -6.29 7.04 0.27
C PRO A 13 -6.64 5.82 -0.60
N GLU A 14 -6.53 5.96 -1.92
CA GLU A 14 -6.67 4.86 -2.88
C GLU A 14 -5.69 3.72 -2.62
N VAL A 15 -4.40 4.01 -2.39
CA VAL A 15 -3.41 2.96 -2.11
C VAL A 15 -3.66 2.30 -0.75
N LYS A 16 -4.13 3.06 0.25
CA LYS A 16 -4.54 2.49 1.54
C LYS A 16 -5.72 1.53 1.38
N GLN A 17 -6.75 1.93 0.63
CA GLN A 17 -7.90 1.09 0.33
C GLN A 17 -7.49 -0.15 -0.47
N GLN A 18 -6.56 -0.01 -1.41
CA GLN A 18 -6.07 -1.13 -2.21
C GLN A 18 -5.29 -2.15 -1.37
N ILE A 19 -4.50 -1.68 -0.39
CA ILE A 19 -3.82 -2.53 0.60
C ILE A 19 -4.83 -3.31 1.44
N ILE A 20 -5.85 -2.62 1.97
CA ILE A 20 -6.91 -3.24 2.79
C ILE A 20 -7.68 -4.26 1.94
N ASN A 21 -8.09 -3.89 0.73
CA ASN A 21 -8.82 -4.75 -0.18
C ASN A 21 -8.01 -6.01 -0.53
N MET A 22 -6.72 -5.86 -0.88
CA MET A 22 -5.86 -7.03 -1.15
C MET A 22 -5.68 -7.92 0.07
N ALA A 23 -5.47 -7.35 1.25
CA ALA A 23 -5.38 -8.12 2.49
C ALA A 23 -6.67 -8.86 2.81
N LEU A 24 -7.84 -8.22 2.63
CA LEU A 24 -9.17 -8.83 2.79
C LEU A 24 -9.42 -9.96 1.79
N ASN A 25 -8.88 -9.85 0.57
CA ASN A 25 -8.92 -10.92 -0.44
C ASN A 25 -7.90 -12.04 -0.19
N GLY A 26 -7.25 -12.06 0.98
CA GLY A 26 -6.29 -13.10 1.36
C GLY A 26 -4.91 -12.95 0.70
N ARG A 27 -4.61 -11.83 0.02
CA ARG A 27 -3.25 -11.55 -0.47
C ARG A 27 -2.36 -11.15 0.70
N GLY A 28 -1.26 -11.88 0.87
CA GLY A 28 -0.30 -11.60 1.93
C GLY A 28 0.42 -10.25 1.74
N VAL A 29 0.90 -9.69 2.86
CA VAL A 29 1.60 -8.39 2.92
C VAL A 29 2.71 -8.23 1.88
N ARG A 30 3.48 -9.29 1.62
CA ARG A 30 4.58 -9.29 0.65
C ARG A 30 4.09 -9.16 -0.79
N ASP A 31 3.00 -9.84 -1.14
CA ASP A 31 2.41 -9.78 -2.48
C ASP A 31 1.86 -8.38 -2.75
N THR A 32 1.09 -7.86 -1.79
CA THR A 32 0.56 -6.49 -1.78
C THR A 32 1.65 -5.43 -1.99
N GLY A 33 2.77 -5.55 -1.27
CA GLY A 33 3.92 -4.64 -1.45
C GLY A 33 4.55 -4.73 -2.85
N ARG A 34 4.63 -5.94 -3.43
CA ARG A 34 5.18 -6.16 -4.78
C ARG A 34 4.25 -5.63 -5.86
N VAL A 35 2.94 -5.83 -5.74
CA VAL A 35 1.93 -5.35 -6.69
C VAL A 35 1.85 -3.83 -6.71
N LEU A 36 1.90 -3.19 -5.53
CA LEU A 36 1.79 -1.74 -5.40
C LEU A 36 3.12 -1.00 -5.49
N GLY A 37 4.25 -1.72 -5.50
CA GLY A 37 5.58 -1.11 -5.48
C GLY A 37 5.88 -0.32 -4.21
N ILE A 38 5.31 -0.74 -3.07
CA ILE A 38 5.48 -0.08 -1.77
C ILE A 38 6.13 -1.03 -0.76
N SER A 39 6.76 -0.47 0.27
CA SER A 39 7.41 -1.28 1.30
C SER A 39 6.40 -2.12 2.08
N LYS A 40 6.80 -3.32 2.48
CA LYS A 40 6.03 -4.19 3.39
C LYS A 40 5.67 -3.46 4.69
N ASP A 41 6.54 -2.59 5.18
CA ASP A 41 6.36 -1.84 6.41
C ASP A 41 5.23 -0.81 6.25
N THR A 42 5.13 -0.19 5.08
CA THR A 42 3.98 0.64 4.69
C THR A 42 2.70 -0.18 4.73
N VAL A 43 2.67 -1.36 4.07
CA VAL A 43 1.51 -2.26 4.03
C VAL A 43 1.04 -2.61 5.44
N VAL A 44 1.94 -3.08 6.31
CA VAL A 44 1.62 -3.43 7.72
C VAL A 44 1.14 -2.21 8.51
N SER A 45 1.78 -1.05 8.33
CA SER A 45 1.36 0.19 9.00
C SER A 45 -0.06 0.60 8.62
N THR A 46 -0.43 0.48 7.34
CA THR A 46 -1.81 0.72 6.88
C THR A 46 -2.80 -0.27 7.46
N LEU A 47 -2.47 -1.56 7.50
CA LEU A 47 -3.35 -2.57 8.09
C LEU A 47 -3.54 -2.36 9.60
N LYS A 48 -2.47 -1.97 10.31
CA LYS A 48 -2.54 -1.63 11.74
C LYS A 48 -3.32 -0.33 12.01
N LYS A 49 -3.26 0.67 11.12
CA LYS A 49 -3.97 1.96 11.25
C LYS A 49 -5.42 1.91 10.76
N GLY A 50 -5.76 0.96 9.91
CA GLY A 50 -7.12 0.76 9.38
C GLY A 50 -7.98 -0.20 10.18
N SER A 51 -7.42 -0.79 11.26
CA SER A 51 -8.16 -1.57 12.26
C SER A 51 -8.76 -0.68 13.34
#